data_AF-A0A9P6HHZ5-F1
#
_entry.id   AF-A0A9P6HHZ5-F1
#
_cell.length_a   1.000
_cell.length_b   1.000
_cell.length_c   1.000
_cell.angle_alpha   90.00
_cell.angle_beta   90.00
_cell.angle_gamma   90.00
#
_symmetry.space_group_name_H-M   'P 1'
#
loop_
_entity.id
_entity.type
_entity.pdbx_description
1 polymer ?
#
loop_
_entity_poly.entity_id
_entity_poly.type
_entity_poly.pdbx_seq_one_letter_code
_entity_poly.pdbx_strand_id
1 'polypeptide(L)'
;MSRVRTRTKIHPCFPHPKRRGGYSEMVRNSKTYTWATAWALICLPIILWDTSYILFRPRSMAGGDLHWIWPGYEIYQEVDYVYGLKALQNGDGFPSAQTALNLVELAINALYLYSTYVLDSPIAPLFGFSTNLMTLSKTVLYFAQEYFCSFCNIGHNTPKDLFFFYFCTNSLWIVFPTLIIIRLGKDIAASLRITKGMESKKKDR
;
A
#
# COMPACT_ATOMS: atom_id res chain seq x y z
N MET A 1 43.34 -69.62 5.74
CA MET A 1 42.90 -68.27 5.33
C MET A 1 41.84 -67.77 6.30
N SER A 2 42.17 -66.84 7.19
CA SER A 2 41.44 -65.58 7.35
C SER A 2 42.09 -64.77 8.48
N ARG A 3 42.65 -63.62 8.11
CA ARG A 3 43.16 -62.58 9.03
C ARG A 3 41.97 -61.76 9.54
N VAL A 4 42.29 -60.92 10.53
CA VAL A 4 41.78 -59.55 10.79
C VAL A 4 40.88 -59.46 12.01
N ARG A 5 40.92 -58.43 12.86
CA ARG A 5 41.89 -57.42 13.33
C ARG A 5 41.06 -56.59 14.33
N THR A 6 41.66 -56.24 15.44
CA THR A 6 41.13 -55.35 16.48
C THR A 6 40.54 -54.04 15.91
N ARG A 7 39.36 -53.62 16.41
CA ARG A 7 38.81 -52.27 16.21
C ARG A 7 38.85 -51.49 17.52
N THR A 8 39.89 -50.68 17.67
CA THR A 8 39.96 -49.54 18.57
C THR A 8 38.90 -48.52 18.17
N LYS A 9 37.99 -48.16 19.07
CA LYS A 9 37.07 -47.01 18.87
C LYS A 9 37.85 -45.73 19.14
N ILE A 10 38.16 -44.98 18.09
CA ILE A 10 38.50 -43.56 18.17
C ILE A 10 37.37 -42.83 17.45
N HIS A 11 36.61 -42.01 18.15
CA HIS A 11 35.86 -40.92 17.53
C HIS A 11 36.08 -39.62 18.28
N PRO A 12 36.18 -38.49 17.54
CA PRO A 12 36.83 -37.28 17.99
C PRO A 12 35.86 -36.35 18.70
N CYS A 13 36.33 -35.68 19.74
CA CYS A 13 35.67 -34.56 20.37
C CYS A 13 35.77 -33.34 19.43
N PHE A 14 34.81 -33.18 18.53
CA PHE A 14 34.60 -31.91 17.82
C PHE A 14 33.52 -31.11 18.56
N PRO A 15 33.85 -29.95 19.15
CA PRO A 15 32.82 -29.07 19.69
C PRO A 15 31.98 -28.53 18.53
N HIS A 16 30.68 -28.82 18.55
CA HIS A 16 29.70 -28.13 17.70
C HIS A 16 29.81 -26.61 17.96
N PRO A 17 29.91 -25.77 16.91
CA PRO A 17 29.90 -24.33 17.10
C PRO A 17 28.54 -23.91 17.70
N LYS A 18 28.60 -23.21 18.85
CA LYS A 18 27.44 -22.59 19.50
C LYS A 18 26.65 -21.79 18.45
N ARG A 19 25.37 -22.15 18.27
CA ARG A 19 24.42 -21.41 17.44
C ARG A 19 24.46 -19.92 17.82
N ARG A 20 24.79 -19.06 16.84
CA ARG A 20 24.71 -17.59 16.96
C ARG A 20 23.24 -17.18 17.11
N GLY A 21 22.72 -17.20 18.34
CA GLY A 21 21.36 -16.76 18.67
C GLY A 21 21.11 -15.27 18.44
N GLY A 22 22.15 -14.43 18.43
CA GLY A 22 21.98 -12.97 18.42
C GLY A 22 21.50 -12.35 17.10
N TYR A 23 21.80 -12.94 15.93
CA TYR A 23 21.45 -12.33 14.64
C TYR A 23 19.95 -12.45 14.34
N SER A 24 19.38 -13.61 14.65
CA SER A 24 17.97 -13.88 14.37
C SER A 24 17.05 -13.17 15.36
N GLU A 25 17.51 -12.81 16.56
CA GLU A 25 16.72 -12.13 17.60
C GLU A 25 16.76 -10.59 17.46
N MET A 26 17.89 -10.01 17.05
CA MET A 26 18.02 -8.55 16.85
C MET A 26 17.27 -8.01 15.62
N VAL A 27 17.05 -8.84 14.59
CA VAL A 27 16.28 -8.47 13.38
C VAL A 27 14.77 -8.72 13.55
N ARG A 28 14.37 -9.42 14.63
CA ARG A 28 13.02 -9.98 14.84
C ARG A 28 12.04 -9.04 15.55
N ASN A 29 12.00 -7.77 15.15
CA ASN A 29 10.97 -6.88 15.67
C ASN A 29 10.49 -5.90 14.59
N SER A 30 9.87 -6.45 13.54
CA SER A 30 8.96 -5.68 12.68
C SER A 30 7.83 -5.17 13.57
N LYS A 31 7.89 -3.89 13.95
CA LYS A 31 6.82 -3.27 14.71
C LYS A 31 5.58 -3.18 13.83
N THR A 32 4.58 -3.99 14.13
CA THR A 32 3.28 -3.93 13.45
C THR A 32 2.45 -2.80 14.06
N TYR A 33 1.92 -1.92 13.19
CA TYR A 33 1.03 -0.84 13.60
C TYR A 33 -0.40 -1.21 13.27
N THR A 34 -1.17 -1.54 14.31
CA THR A 34 -2.58 -1.95 14.18
C THR A 34 -3.42 -0.91 13.44
N TRP A 35 -3.18 0.38 13.65
CA TRP A 35 -3.88 1.46 12.95
C TRP A 35 -3.53 1.54 11.46
N ALA A 36 -2.28 1.24 11.08
CA ALA A 36 -1.87 1.23 9.67
C ALA A 36 -2.44 0.00 8.95
N THR A 37 -2.51 -1.14 9.65
CA THR A 37 -3.21 -2.32 9.16
C THR A 37 -4.71 -2.08 9.03
N ALA A 38 -5.34 -1.45 10.01
CA ALA A 38 -6.76 -1.12 9.94
C ALA A 38 -7.05 -0.24 8.72
N TRP A 39 -6.23 0.78 8.49
CA TRP A 39 -6.31 1.60 7.27
C TRP A 39 -6.14 0.76 6.00
N ALA A 40 -5.10 -0.08 5.93
CA ALA A 40 -4.88 -0.96 4.79
C ALA A 40 -6.08 -1.88 4.50
N LEU A 41 -6.71 -2.44 5.54
CA LEU A 41 -7.90 -3.28 5.41
C LEU A 41 -9.14 -2.50 4.97
N ILE A 42 -9.31 -1.25 5.44
CA ILE A 42 -10.40 -0.36 5.04
C ILE A 42 -10.23 0.07 3.57
N CYS A 43 -9.00 0.34 3.13
CA CYS A 43 -8.73 0.76 1.76
C CYS A 43 -9.08 -0.32 0.72
N LEU A 44 -8.91 -1.60 1.03
CA LEU A 44 -9.16 -2.70 0.09
C LEU A 44 -10.59 -2.67 -0.51
N PRO A 45 -11.68 -2.75 0.29
CA PRO A 45 -13.03 -2.71 -0.25
C PRO A 45 -13.34 -1.36 -0.89
N ILE A 46 -12.87 -0.23 -0.34
CA ILE A 46 -13.18 1.10 -0.87
C ILE A 46 -12.54 1.32 -2.25
N ILE A 47 -11.26 1.02 -2.41
CA ILE A 47 -10.55 1.18 -3.69
C ILE A 47 -11.07 0.18 -4.72
N LEU A 48 -11.39 -1.05 -4.30
CA LEU A 48 -11.98 -2.04 -5.21
C LEU A 48 -13.36 -1.58 -5.69
N TRP A 49 -14.17 -1.03 -4.79
CA TRP A 49 -15.47 -0.46 -5.11
C TRP A 49 -15.36 0.67 -6.14
N ASP A 50 -14.51 1.65 -5.85
CA ASP A 50 -14.23 2.79 -6.73
C ASP A 50 -13.72 2.33 -8.11
N THR A 51 -12.74 1.43 -8.11
CA THR A 51 -12.16 0.88 -9.35
C THR A 51 -13.21 0.17 -10.19
N SER A 52 -14.03 -0.67 -9.55
CA SER A 52 -15.10 -1.37 -10.27
C SER A 52 -16.13 -0.41 -10.84
N TYR A 53 -16.46 0.69 -10.15
CA TYR A 53 -17.33 1.73 -10.68
C TYR A 53 -16.78 2.29 -12.00
N ILE A 54 -15.50 2.65 -12.07
CA ILE A 54 -14.88 3.18 -13.30
C ILE A 54 -14.87 2.14 -14.42
N LEU A 55 -14.44 0.91 -14.11
CA LEU A 55 -14.27 -0.16 -15.11
C LEU A 55 -15.59 -0.59 -15.75
N PHE A 56 -16.70 -0.53 -15.02
CA PHE A 56 -18.02 -0.92 -15.52
C PHE A 56 -18.81 0.23 -16.15
N ARG A 57 -18.22 1.42 -16.34
CA ARG A 57 -18.91 2.50 -17.07
C ARG A 57 -19.21 2.09 -18.52
N PRO A 58 -20.38 2.46 -19.08
CA PRO A 58 -21.43 3.29 -18.47
C PRO A 58 -22.44 2.51 -17.60
N ARG A 59 -22.37 1.18 -17.54
CA ARG A 59 -23.35 0.32 -16.84
C ARG A 59 -23.45 0.60 -15.34
N SER A 60 -22.34 1.01 -14.71
CA SER A 60 -22.26 1.37 -13.29
C SER A 60 -22.80 2.78 -12.97
N MET A 61 -22.94 3.66 -13.97
CA MET A 61 -23.35 5.06 -13.79
C MET A 61 -24.86 5.17 -13.61
N ALA A 62 -25.38 6.28 -13.05
CA ALA A 62 -26.83 6.41 -12.89
C ALA A 62 -27.55 6.30 -14.24
N GLY A 63 -28.61 5.49 -14.27
CA GLY A 63 -29.31 5.10 -15.51
C GLY A 63 -28.76 3.84 -16.18
N GLY A 64 -27.60 3.32 -15.76
CA GLY A 64 -27.04 2.04 -16.19
C GLY A 64 -27.68 0.84 -15.48
N ASP A 65 -27.61 -0.32 -16.10
CA ASP A 65 -28.25 -1.57 -15.63
C ASP A 65 -27.57 -2.20 -14.40
N LEU A 66 -26.31 -1.84 -14.13
CA LEU A 66 -25.54 -2.29 -12.96
C LEU A 66 -25.46 -1.24 -11.84
N HIS A 67 -26.02 -0.05 -12.04
CA HIS A 67 -25.85 1.08 -11.11
C HIS A 67 -26.28 0.79 -9.67
N TRP A 68 -27.28 -0.08 -9.49
CA TRP A 68 -27.77 -0.49 -8.17
C TRP A 68 -26.68 -1.09 -7.27
N ILE A 69 -25.56 -1.54 -7.84
CA ILE A 69 -24.39 -1.97 -7.06
C ILE A 69 -23.73 -0.78 -6.39
N TRP A 70 -23.64 0.40 -6.99
CA TRP A 70 -22.90 1.57 -6.49
C TRP A 70 -23.80 2.72 -5.99
N PRO A 71 -24.62 2.52 -4.94
CA PRO A 71 -25.42 3.61 -4.39
C PRO A 71 -24.53 4.76 -3.89
N GLY A 72 -25.01 5.98 -4.04
CA GLY A 72 -24.30 7.22 -3.74
C GLY A 72 -23.45 7.76 -4.90
N TYR A 73 -23.06 6.93 -5.87
CA TYR A 73 -22.29 7.40 -7.03
C TYR A 73 -23.14 8.25 -7.98
N GLU A 74 -24.47 8.16 -7.92
CA GLU A 74 -25.39 9.08 -8.60
C GLU A 74 -25.22 10.53 -8.14
N ILE A 75 -24.78 10.75 -6.90
CA ILE A 75 -24.43 12.08 -6.39
C ILE A 75 -23.00 12.41 -6.81
N TYR A 76 -22.08 11.47 -6.59
CA TYR A 76 -20.65 11.71 -6.78
C TYR A 76 -20.29 12.03 -8.24
N GLN A 77 -20.97 11.39 -9.20
CA GLN A 77 -20.77 11.62 -10.63
C GLN A 77 -21.22 13.01 -11.10
N GLU A 78 -22.13 13.64 -10.35
CA GLU A 78 -22.64 15.00 -10.63
C GLU A 78 -21.79 16.05 -9.93
N VAL A 79 -21.27 15.74 -8.74
CA VAL A 79 -20.35 16.62 -8.03
C VAL A 79 -19.00 16.66 -8.71
N ASP A 80 -18.42 15.50 -9.01
CA ASP A 80 -17.11 15.40 -9.61
C ASP A 80 -17.22 14.79 -10.99
N TYR A 81 -17.03 15.61 -12.02
CA TYR A 81 -17.18 15.15 -13.40
C TYR A 81 -16.13 14.15 -13.87
N VAL A 82 -15.02 13.96 -13.13
CA VAL A 82 -14.15 12.77 -13.32
C VAL A 82 -14.97 11.49 -13.16
N TYR A 83 -15.98 11.54 -12.28
CA TYR A 83 -16.88 10.44 -12.03
C TYR A 83 -18.09 10.34 -12.98
N GLY A 84 -18.32 11.41 -13.75
CA GLY A 84 -19.55 11.66 -14.50
C GLY A 84 -19.51 11.39 -15.99
N LEU A 85 -20.68 11.61 -16.61
CA LEU A 85 -20.90 11.40 -18.04
C LEU A 85 -19.99 12.29 -18.89
N LYS A 86 -19.68 13.50 -18.39
CA LYS A 86 -18.78 14.45 -19.05
C LYS A 86 -17.41 13.84 -19.34
N ALA A 87 -16.76 13.21 -18.36
CA ALA A 87 -15.46 12.57 -18.58
C ALA A 87 -15.56 11.43 -19.61
N LEU A 88 -16.61 10.61 -19.53
CA LEU A 88 -16.81 9.49 -20.46
C LEU A 88 -17.05 9.97 -21.90
N GLN A 89 -17.94 10.95 -22.09
CA GLN A 89 -18.29 11.51 -23.40
C GLN A 89 -17.13 12.26 -24.06
N ASN A 90 -16.31 12.93 -23.25
CA ASN A 90 -15.13 13.63 -23.72
C ASN A 90 -13.95 12.70 -24.01
N GLY A 91 -14.07 11.40 -23.70
CA GLY A 91 -12.96 10.45 -23.81
C GLY A 91 -11.79 10.80 -22.88
N ASP A 92 -12.09 11.36 -21.70
CA ASP A 92 -11.05 11.72 -20.72
C ASP A 92 -10.37 10.45 -20.17
N GLY A 93 -9.07 10.34 -20.44
CA GLY A 93 -8.26 9.21 -19.99
C GLY A 93 -7.88 9.26 -18.52
N PHE A 94 -8.04 10.41 -17.85
CA PHE A 94 -7.59 10.60 -16.47
C PHE A 94 -8.26 9.66 -15.45
N PRO A 95 -9.62 9.51 -15.41
CA PRO A 95 -10.27 8.56 -14.50
C PRO A 95 -9.77 7.12 -14.68
N SER A 96 -9.61 6.67 -15.93
CA SER A 96 -9.15 5.32 -16.25
C SER A 96 -7.67 5.12 -15.88
N ALA A 97 -6.83 6.13 -16.05
CA ALA A 97 -5.43 6.10 -15.62
C ALA A 97 -5.30 6.01 -14.09
N GLN A 98 -6.09 6.79 -13.35
CA GLN A 98 -6.17 6.70 -11.89
C GLN A 98 -6.62 5.30 -11.44
N THR A 99 -7.56 4.71 -12.17
CA THR A 99 -8.08 3.35 -11.93
C THR A 99 -7.01 2.28 -12.14
N ALA A 100 -6.19 2.41 -13.18
CA ALA A 100 -5.08 1.48 -13.39
C ALA A 100 -4.09 1.52 -12.21
N LEU A 101 -3.80 2.71 -11.67
CA LEU A 101 -2.96 2.85 -10.47
C LEU A 101 -3.63 2.27 -9.22
N ASN A 102 -4.94 2.44 -9.05
CA ASN A 102 -5.71 1.81 -7.97
C ASN A 102 -5.53 0.28 -7.94
N LEU A 103 -5.53 -0.39 -9.09
CA LEU A 103 -5.30 -1.84 -9.18
C LEU A 103 -3.90 -2.24 -8.70
N VAL A 104 -2.88 -1.43 -9.05
CA VAL A 104 -1.51 -1.64 -8.56
C VAL A 104 -1.43 -1.40 -7.06
N GLU A 105 -2.08 -0.35 -6.54
CA GLU A 105 -2.16 -0.06 -5.11
C GLU A 105 -2.81 -1.21 -4.34
N LEU A 106 -3.92 -1.76 -4.84
CA LEU A 106 -4.58 -2.93 -4.25
C LEU A 106 -3.63 -4.13 -4.16
N ALA A 107 -2.87 -4.41 -5.23
CA ALA A 107 -1.92 -5.52 -5.25
C ALA A 107 -0.81 -5.32 -4.22
N ILE A 108 -0.19 -4.14 -4.16
CA ILE A 108 0.89 -3.85 -3.19
C ILE A 108 0.34 -3.80 -1.76
N ASN A 109 -0.88 -3.30 -1.55
CA ASN A 109 -1.53 -3.29 -0.24
C ASN A 109 -1.81 -4.72 0.26
N ALA A 110 -2.27 -5.60 -0.63
CA ALA A 110 -2.42 -7.02 -0.32
C ALA A 110 -1.07 -7.67 0.03
N LEU A 111 0.00 -7.34 -0.70
CA LEU A 111 1.36 -7.79 -0.37
C LEU A 111 1.83 -7.27 0.98
N TYR A 112 1.50 -6.03 1.37
CA TYR A 112 1.78 -5.50 2.70
C TYR A 112 1.11 -6.34 3.79
N LEU A 113 -0.19 -6.59 3.67
CA LEU A 113 -0.94 -7.40 4.64
C LEU A 113 -0.44 -8.85 4.70
N TYR A 114 -0.23 -9.48 3.53
CA TYR A 114 0.30 -10.84 3.45
C TYR A 114 1.69 -10.95 4.06
N SER A 115 2.58 -10.01 3.73
CA SER A 115 3.94 -9.99 4.29
C SER A 115 3.95 -9.73 5.79
N THR A 116 3.01 -8.93 6.31
CA THR A 116 2.91 -8.61 7.74
C THR A 116 2.36 -9.78 8.55
N TYR A 117 1.29 -10.44 8.07
CA TYR A 117 0.51 -11.37 8.89
C TYR A 117 0.68 -12.84 8.54
N VAL A 118 1.09 -13.16 7.31
CA VAL A 118 1.26 -14.56 6.88
C VAL A 118 2.73 -14.94 6.87
N LEU A 119 3.58 -14.10 6.29
CA LEU A 119 5.01 -14.37 6.19
C LEU A 119 5.82 -13.89 7.39
N ASP A 120 5.31 -12.94 8.18
CA ASP A 120 6.07 -12.20 9.19
C ASP A 120 7.42 -11.67 8.65
N SER A 121 7.36 -11.09 7.45
CA SER A 121 8.54 -10.73 6.68
C SER A 121 9.06 -9.34 7.06
N PRO A 122 10.39 -9.16 7.28
CA PRO A 122 10.96 -7.85 7.59
C PRO A 122 10.88 -6.85 6.43
N ILE A 123 10.50 -7.30 5.22
CA ILE A 123 10.25 -6.43 4.06
C ILE A 123 8.86 -5.77 4.10
N ALA A 124 7.94 -6.23 4.95
CA ALA A 124 6.57 -5.75 4.98
C ALA A 124 6.44 -4.20 5.06
N PRO A 125 7.24 -3.48 5.87
CA PRO A 125 7.19 -2.01 5.90
C PRO A 125 7.45 -1.34 4.55
N LEU A 126 8.22 -1.98 3.66
CA LEU A 126 8.48 -1.46 2.31
C LEU A 126 7.20 -1.45 1.48
N PHE A 127 6.44 -2.54 1.46
CA PHE A 127 5.16 -2.59 0.74
C PHE A 127 4.16 -1.58 1.30
N GLY A 128 4.03 -1.51 2.62
CA GLY A 128 3.15 -0.53 3.26
C GLY A 128 3.56 0.91 2.94
N PHE A 129 4.86 1.21 2.95
CA PHE A 129 5.38 2.52 2.54
C PHE A 129 5.08 2.82 1.07
N SER A 130 5.35 1.88 0.17
CA SER A 130 5.15 2.04 -1.27
C SER A 130 3.69 2.27 -1.65
N THR A 131 2.75 1.47 -1.13
CA THR A 131 1.31 1.67 -1.37
C THR A 131 0.88 3.07 -0.95
N ASN A 132 1.23 3.48 0.27
CA ASN A 132 0.78 4.77 0.80
C ASN A 132 1.44 5.95 0.08
N LEU A 133 2.70 5.81 -0.35
CA LEU A 133 3.37 6.83 -1.16
C LEU A 133 2.70 6.99 -2.54
N MET A 134 2.28 5.88 -3.16
CA MET A 134 1.52 5.92 -4.41
C MET A 134 0.17 6.60 -4.22
N THR A 135 -0.59 6.21 -3.18
CA THR A 135 -1.88 6.83 -2.85
C THR A 135 -1.72 8.34 -2.67
N LEU A 136 -0.76 8.78 -1.85
CA LEU A 136 -0.52 10.20 -1.62
C LEU A 136 -0.16 10.93 -2.91
N SER A 137 0.76 10.38 -3.72
CA SER A 137 1.19 11.01 -4.97
C SER A 137 0.03 11.13 -5.97
N LYS A 138 -0.79 10.10 -6.07
CA LYS A 138 -1.97 10.04 -6.93
C LYS A 138 -3.04 11.04 -6.48
N THR A 139 -3.27 11.17 -5.17
CA THR A 139 -4.20 12.17 -4.63
C THR A 139 -3.68 13.59 -4.84
N VAL A 140 -2.37 13.83 -4.68
CA VAL A 140 -1.79 15.15 -5.03
C VAL A 140 -1.97 15.45 -6.51
N LEU A 141 -1.74 14.47 -7.39
CA LEU A 141 -2.00 14.61 -8.83
C LEU A 141 -3.48 14.91 -9.11
N TYR A 142 -4.40 14.32 -8.36
CA TYR A 142 -5.83 14.57 -8.46
C TYR A 142 -6.19 16.04 -8.24
N PHE A 143 -5.69 16.65 -7.16
CA PHE A 143 -5.88 18.07 -6.91
C PHE A 143 -5.15 18.96 -7.91
N ALA A 144 -3.94 18.55 -8.31
CA ALA A 144 -3.15 19.30 -9.29
C ALA A 144 -3.88 19.37 -10.64
N GLN A 145 -4.50 18.27 -11.08
CA GLN A 145 -5.28 18.23 -12.31
C GLN A 145 -6.40 19.27 -12.30
N GLU A 146 -7.18 19.35 -11.22
CA GLU A 146 -8.23 20.37 -11.09
C GLU A 146 -7.66 21.78 -11.10
N TYR A 147 -6.56 22.02 -10.40
CA TYR A 147 -5.91 23.34 -10.41
C TYR A 147 -5.46 23.74 -11.82
N PHE A 148 -4.79 22.86 -12.55
CA PHE A 148 -4.27 23.16 -13.89
C PHE A 148 -5.34 23.24 -14.97
N CYS A 149 -6.48 22.56 -14.80
CA CYS A 149 -7.61 22.68 -15.72
C CYS A 149 -8.60 23.79 -15.34
N SER A 150 -8.26 24.66 -14.38
CA SER A 150 -9.15 25.73 -13.88
C SER A 150 -10.47 25.21 -13.30
N PHE A 151 -10.38 24.18 -12.47
CA PHE A 151 -11.50 23.52 -11.77
C PHE A 151 -12.57 22.98 -12.72
N CYS A 152 -12.13 22.42 -13.86
CA CYS A 152 -12.99 21.99 -14.95
C CYS A 152 -13.98 20.88 -14.59
N ASN A 153 -13.71 20.07 -13.56
CA ASN A 153 -14.59 18.97 -13.16
C ASN A 153 -15.37 19.26 -11.88
N ILE A 154 -14.99 20.26 -11.09
CA ILE A 154 -15.59 20.54 -9.78
C ILE A 154 -16.07 21.98 -9.58
N GLY A 155 -15.74 22.90 -10.50
CA GLY A 155 -15.98 24.33 -10.35
C GLY A 155 -17.46 24.75 -10.46
N HIS A 156 -18.34 23.84 -10.90
CA HIS A 156 -19.79 24.09 -11.00
C HIS A 156 -20.53 23.89 -9.67
N ASN A 157 -19.88 23.31 -8.66
CA ASN A 157 -20.53 22.95 -7.40
C ASN A 157 -20.71 24.14 -6.45
N THR A 158 -21.67 23.99 -5.53
CA THR A 158 -21.74 24.88 -4.38
C THR A 158 -20.53 24.67 -3.46
N PRO A 159 -20.08 25.70 -2.71
CA PRO A 159 -18.97 25.54 -1.78
C PRO A 159 -19.21 24.45 -0.72
N LYS A 160 -20.48 24.24 -0.34
CA LYS A 160 -20.87 23.20 0.62
C LYS A 160 -20.66 21.81 0.03
N ASP A 161 -21.18 21.55 -1.16
CA ASP A 161 -21.05 20.23 -1.79
C ASP A 161 -19.59 19.91 -2.07
N LEU A 162 -18.84 20.90 -2.55
CA LEU A 162 -17.40 20.78 -2.77
C LEU A 162 -16.64 20.44 -1.47
N PHE A 163 -16.99 21.08 -0.35
CA PHE A 163 -16.35 20.78 0.93
C PHE A 163 -16.61 19.34 1.38
N PHE A 164 -17.87 18.88 1.37
CA PHE A 164 -18.23 17.57 1.91
C PHE A 164 -17.85 16.42 0.99
N PHE A 165 -18.11 16.55 -0.32
CA PHE A 165 -17.95 15.45 -1.26
C PHE A 165 -16.59 15.41 -1.94
N TYR A 166 -15.87 16.54 -2.01
CA TYR A 166 -14.55 16.58 -2.63
C TYR A 166 -13.44 16.76 -1.60
N PHE A 167 -13.43 17.84 -0.82
CA PHE A 167 -12.30 18.11 0.09
C PHE A 167 -12.25 17.15 1.28
N CYS A 168 -13.36 16.94 1.97
CA CYS A 168 -13.40 16.10 3.18
C CYS A 168 -13.04 14.65 2.87
N THR A 169 -13.60 14.10 1.79
CA THR A 169 -13.34 12.73 1.32
C THR A 169 -11.88 12.55 0.90
N ASN A 170 -11.36 13.43 0.04
CA ASN A 170 -9.98 13.35 -0.45
C ASN A 170 -8.93 13.63 0.64
N SER A 171 -9.25 14.43 1.66
CA SER A 171 -8.32 14.73 2.76
C SER A 171 -7.92 13.48 3.56
N LEU A 172 -8.80 12.49 3.68
CA LEU A 172 -8.49 11.22 4.35
C LEU A 172 -7.35 10.48 3.64
N TRP A 173 -7.34 10.51 2.30
CA TRP A 173 -6.31 9.93 1.44
C TRP A 173 -4.99 10.70 1.43
N ILE A 174 -4.95 11.89 2.04
CA ILE A 174 -3.70 12.62 2.28
C ILE A 174 -3.19 12.31 3.69
N VAL A 175 -4.04 12.47 4.70
CA VAL A 175 -3.65 12.40 6.11
C VAL A 175 -3.15 11.00 6.48
N PHE A 176 -3.95 9.96 6.24
CA PHE A 176 -3.58 8.60 6.65
C PHE A 176 -2.33 8.08 5.91
N PRO A 177 -2.24 8.18 4.57
CA PRO A 177 -1.04 7.79 3.86
C PRO A 177 0.22 8.54 4.31
N THR A 178 0.12 9.85 4.55
CA THR A 178 1.26 10.63 5.07
C THR A 178 1.75 10.11 6.42
N LEU A 179 0.84 9.85 7.36
CA LEU A 179 1.21 9.31 8.68
C LEU A 179 1.87 7.93 8.56
N ILE A 180 1.36 7.06 7.68
CA ILE A 180 1.92 5.71 7.46
C ILE A 180 3.30 5.80 6.83
N ILE A 181 3.48 6.64 5.80
CA ILE A 181 4.77 6.91 5.15
C ILE A 181 5.80 7.35 6.20
N ILE A 182 5.46 8.31 7.05
CA ILE A 182 6.37 8.79 8.10
C ILE A 182 6.72 7.66 9.07
N ARG A 183 5.75 6.83 9.46
CA ARG A 183 5.97 5.78 10.46
C ARG A 183 6.82 4.64 9.90
N LEU A 184 6.40 4.06 8.79
CA LEU A 184 7.12 2.95 8.14
C LEU A 184 8.46 3.40 7.58
N GLY A 185 8.56 4.63 7.07
CA GLY A 185 9.82 5.21 6.62
C GLY A 185 10.87 5.34 7.73
N LYS A 186 10.44 5.70 8.96
CA LYS A 186 11.33 5.71 10.14
C LYS A 186 11.85 4.31 10.46
N ASP A 187 11.00 3.29 10.37
CA ASP A 187 11.39 1.91 10.65
C ASP A 187 12.34 1.36 9.59
N ILE A 188 12.08 1.63 8.30
CA ILE A 188 13.00 1.30 7.20
C ILE A 188 14.36 1.97 7.44
N ALA A 189 14.38 3.27 7.74
CA ALA A 189 15.62 4.00 7.99
C ALA A 189 16.37 3.49 9.24
N ALA A 190 15.66 3.08 10.29
CA ALA A 190 16.27 2.50 11.48
C ALA A 190 16.97 1.17 11.15
N SER A 191 16.31 0.28 10.40
CA SER A 191 16.88 -0.99 9.95
C SER A 191 18.14 -0.79 9.12
N LEU A 192 18.15 0.17 8.20
CA LEU A 192 19.33 0.50 7.39
C LEU A 192 20.51 1.00 8.24
N ARG A 193 20.25 1.82 9.26
CA ARG A 193 21.30 2.32 10.18
C ARG A 193 21.91 1.20 11.02
N ILE A 194 21.09 0.27 11.49
CA ILE A 194 21.55 -0.90 12.26
C ILE A 194 22.45 -1.76 11.37
N THR A 195 22.02 -2.10 10.16
CA THR A 195 22.82 -2.89 9.21
C THR A 195 24.18 -2.26 8.94
N LYS A 196 24.21 -0.95 8.64
CA LYS A 196 25.47 -0.22 8.42
C LYS A 196 26.42 -0.28 9.63
N GLY A 197 25.89 -0.13 10.85
CA GLY A 197 26.69 -0.19 12.08
C GLY A 197 27.24 -1.58 12.41
N MET A 198 26.58 -2.65 11.93
CA MET A 198 27.11 -4.02 12.04
C MET A 198 28.23 -4.29 11.05
N GLU A 199 28.10 -3.77 9.83
CA GLU A 199 29.13 -3.90 8.79
C GLU A 199 30.44 -3.22 9.21
N SER A 200 30.38 -2.02 9.82
CA SER A 200 31.58 -1.34 10.33
C SER A 200 32.27 -2.17 11.42
N LYS A 201 31.51 -2.67 12.41
CA LYS A 201 32.05 -3.51 13.49
C LYS A 201 32.66 -4.82 13.00
N LYS A 202 32.21 -5.35 11.86
CA LYS A 202 32.79 -6.56 11.25
C LYS A 202 34.11 -6.26 10.54
N LYS A 203 34.26 -5.05 9.97
CA LYS A 203 35.50 -4.61 9.32
C LYS A 203 36.61 -4.31 10.33
N ASP A 204 36.24 -3.87 11.53
CA ASP A 204 37.16 -3.54 12.62
C ASP A 204 37.61 -4.77 13.45
N ARG A 205 37.14 -5.98 13.11
CA ARG A 205 37.50 -7.27 13.76
C ARG A 205 38.30 -8.15 12.82
#